data_AF-A0A397TQF7-F1
#
_entry.id   AF-A0A397TQF7-F1
#
_cell.length_a   1.000
_cell.length_b   1.000
_cell.length_c   1.000
_cell.angle_alpha   90.00
_cell.angle_beta   90.00
_cell.angle_gamma   90.00
#
_symmetry.space_group_name_H-M   'P 1'
#
loop_
_entity.id
_entity.type
_entity.pdbx_description
1 polymer ?
#
loop_
_entity_poly.entity_id
_entity_poly.type
_entity_poly.pdbx_seq_one_letter_code
_entity_poly.pdbx_strand_id
1 'polypeptide(L)'
;MTTKTSVPKGRQPKTNNYTAILNQLLKKYNLSAESTPEQLSKHASEFGVSLPDWMARKCVKDALTRRKFSKEQIEALMPDKRKEKLTIEERAKYCVKTGDKWDIFIHARDIGPKSNNDKEIVASCSRLSLFRNKLQEAGIACELIDTYAKDPVVTTASNKIQKEWTDQNLANNRLKN
;
A
#
# COMPACT_ATOMS: atom_id res chain seq x y z
N MET A 1 -44.36 26.35 -31.80
CA MET A 1 -43.78 25.62 -30.65
C MET A 1 -42.60 24.81 -31.16
N THR A 2 -41.38 25.18 -30.78
CA THR A 2 -40.14 24.64 -31.36
C THR A 2 -39.50 23.68 -30.36
N THR A 3 -39.48 22.40 -30.70
CA THR A 3 -38.89 21.33 -29.89
C THR A 3 -37.36 21.41 -29.93
N LYS A 4 -36.73 21.55 -28.76
CA LYS A 4 -35.28 21.49 -28.61
C LYS A 4 -34.85 20.01 -28.57
N THR A 5 -34.24 19.54 -29.66
CA THR A 5 -33.58 18.24 -29.73
C THR A 5 -32.34 18.24 -28.83
N SER A 6 -32.40 17.49 -27.73
CA SER A 6 -31.27 17.23 -26.84
C SER A 6 -30.42 16.10 -27.42
N VAL A 7 -29.23 16.42 -27.92
CA VAL A 7 -28.21 15.42 -28.31
C VAL A 7 -27.68 14.73 -27.05
N PRO A 8 -27.61 13.38 -26.99
CA PRO A 8 -27.04 12.69 -25.85
C PRO A 8 -25.52 12.94 -25.84
N LYS A 9 -25.01 13.56 -24.77
CA LYS A 9 -23.57 13.61 -24.50
C LYS A 9 -23.08 12.19 -24.21
N GLY A 10 -22.59 11.51 -25.24
CA GLY A 10 -21.81 10.29 -25.08
C GLY A 10 -20.58 10.59 -24.23
N ARG A 11 -20.51 10.02 -23.03
CA ARG A 11 -19.27 9.98 -22.26
C ARG A 11 -18.30 9.09 -23.01
N GLN A 12 -17.31 9.70 -23.67
CA GLN A 12 -16.12 8.99 -24.14
C GLN A 12 -15.50 8.24 -22.94
N PRO A 13 -15.18 6.94 -23.05
CA PRO A 13 -14.47 6.25 -22.00
C PRO A 13 -13.11 6.91 -21.87
N LYS A 14 -12.83 7.48 -20.69
CA LYS A 14 -11.48 7.90 -20.33
C LYS A 14 -10.63 6.64 -20.44
N THR A 15 -9.82 6.51 -21.49
CA THR A 15 -8.90 5.38 -21.65
C THR A 15 -7.89 5.51 -20.53
N ASN A 16 -8.07 4.71 -19.48
CA ASN A 16 -7.11 4.65 -18.39
C ASN A 16 -5.77 4.22 -19.01
N ASN A 17 -4.79 5.12 -19.06
CA ASN A 17 -3.47 4.94 -19.69
C ASN A 17 -2.85 3.56 -19.35
N TYR A 18 -3.08 3.08 -18.13
CA TYR A 18 -2.60 1.79 -17.63
C TYR A 18 -3.06 0.56 -18.44
N THR A 19 -4.29 0.55 -18.98
CA THR A 19 -4.77 -0.58 -19.80
C THR A 19 -4.12 -0.59 -21.19
N ALA A 20 -3.76 0.59 -21.71
CA ALA A 20 -2.97 0.69 -22.94
C ALA A 20 -1.54 0.18 -22.73
N ILE A 21 -0.90 0.56 -21.63
CA ILE A 21 0.43 0.05 -21.21
C ILE A 21 0.40 -1.48 -21.08
N LEU A 22 -0.62 -2.02 -20.39
CA LEU A 22 -0.84 -3.46 -20.28
C LEU A 22 -0.93 -4.12 -21.67
N ASN A 23 -1.74 -3.57 -22.58
CA ASN A 23 -1.89 -4.12 -23.93
C ASN A 23 -0.57 -4.13 -24.70
N GLN A 24 0.19 -3.04 -24.61
CA GLN A 24 1.48 -2.92 -25.29
C GLN A 24 2.47 -3.97 -24.78
N LEU A 25 2.55 -4.17 -23.46
CA LEU A 25 3.44 -5.16 -22.86
C LEU A 25 3.00 -6.60 -23.19
N LEU A 26 1.69 -6.90 -23.13
CA LEU A 26 1.17 -8.23 -23.51
C LEU A 26 1.46 -8.53 -24.98
N LYS A 27 1.25 -7.56 -25.88
CA LYS A 27 1.54 -7.72 -27.31
C LYS A 27 3.04 -7.86 -27.58
N LYS A 28 3.89 -7.07 -26.90
CA LYS A 28 5.35 -7.12 -27.03
C LYS A 28 5.90 -8.52 -26.74
N TYR A 29 5.32 -9.22 -25.77
CA TYR A 29 5.78 -10.53 -25.31
C TYR A 29 4.91 -11.71 -25.73
N ASN A 30 3.90 -11.47 -26.59
CA ASN A 30 2.91 -12.47 -27.01
C ASN A 30 2.26 -13.20 -25.82
N LEU A 31 1.95 -12.47 -24.76
CA LEU A 31 1.35 -13.01 -23.53
C LEU A 31 -0.17 -12.99 -23.61
N SER A 32 -0.81 -14.06 -23.16
CA SER A 32 -2.26 -14.24 -23.15
C SER A 32 -2.70 -15.03 -21.90
N ALA A 33 -4.00 -15.27 -21.76
CA ALA A 33 -4.53 -16.13 -20.69
C ALA A 33 -4.11 -17.61 -20.85
N GLU A 34 -3.54 -17.99 -22.00
CA GLU A 34 -2.99 -19.32 -22.25
C GLU A 34 -1.51 -19.43 -21.83
N SER A 35 -0.84 -18.30 -21.56
CA SER A 35 0.55 -18.30 -21.11
C SER A 35 0.70 -18.91 -19.71
N THR A 36 1.77 -19.67 -19.49
CA THR A 36 2.02 -20.25 -18.17
C THR A 36 2.48 -19.17 -17.17
N PRO A 37 2.27 -19.39 -15.84
CA PRO A 37 2.81 -18.49 -14.82
C PRO A 37 4.32 -18.23 -14.96
N GLU A 38 5.11 -19.22 -15.38
CA GLU A 38 6.55 -19.10 -15.58
C GLU A 38 6.91 -18.20 -16.78
N GLN A 39 6.09 -18.22 -17.83
CA GLN A 39 6.26 -17.29 -18.96
C GLN A 39 5.94 -15.87 -18.54
N LEU A 40 4.90 -15.69 -17.72
CA LEU A 40 4.49 -14.38 -17.21
C LEU A 40 5.51 -13.80 -16.23
N SER A 41 6.05 -14.61 -15.32
CA SER A 41 6.96 -14.15 -14.27
C SER A 41 8.28 -13.59 -14.80
N LYS A 42 8.74 -14.07 -15.97
CA LYS A 42 9.94 -13.53 -16.66
C LYS A 42 9.85 -12.02 -16.93
N HIS A 43 8.65 -11.51 -17.10
CA HIS A 43 8.41 -10.10 -17.44
C HIS A 43 7.91 -9.26 -16.25
N ALA A 44 7.73 -9.87 -15.07
CA ALA A 44 7.17 -9.20 -13.90
C ALA A 44 7.94 -7.94 -13.47
N SER A 45 9.27 -7.97 -13.57
CA SER A 45 10.12 -6.82 -13.23
C SER A 45 9.86 -5.62 -14.14
N GLU A 46 9.69 -5.83 -15.45
CA GLU A 46 9.43 -4.76 -16.42
C GLU A 46 8.01 -4.20 -16.27
N PHE A 47 7.03 -5.07 -16.01
CA PHE A 47 5.68 -4.66 -15.64
C PHE A 47 5.69 -3.80 -14.37
N GLY A 48 6.48 -4.18 -13.37
CA GLY A 48 6.63 -3.43 -12.12
C GLY A 48 7.24 -2.03 -12.32
N VAL A 49 8.23 -1.89 -13.21
CA VAL A 49 8.84 -0.60 -13.56
C VAL A 49 7.87 0.27 -14.34
N SER A 50 7.10 -0.32 -15.27
CA SER A 50 6.13 0.42 -16.10
C SER A 50 4.87 0.84 -15.33
N LEU A 51 4.57 0.16 -14.22
CA LEU A 51 3.41 0.40 -13.36
C LEU A 51 3.86 0.57 -11.89
N PRO A 52 4.59 1.67 -11.58
CA PRO A 52 5.16 1.89 -10.26
C PRO A 52 4.08 2.28 -9.23
N ASP A 53 2.96 2.84 -9.69
CA ASP A 53 1.84 3.28 -8.85
C ASP A 53 0.87 2.13 -8.51
N TRP A 54 0.46 2.06 -7.25
CA TRP A 54 -0.46 1.05 -6.73
C TRP A 54 -1.82 1.07 -7.43
N MET A 55 -2.38 2.26 -7.71
CA MET A 55 -3.68 2.37 -8.38
C MET A 55 -3.60 1.83 -9.80
N ALA A 56 -2.49 2.13 -10.50
CA ALA A 56 -2.19 1.55 -11.80
C ALA A 56 -2.12 0.02 -11.73
N ARG A 57 -1.38 -0.53 -10.74
CA ARG A 57 -1.29 -1.98 -10.53
C ARG A 57 -2.65 -2.60 -10.23
N LYS A 58 -3.47 -1.96 -9.39
CA LYS A 58 -4.83 -2.43 -9.07
C LYS A 58 -5.72 -2.45 -10.31
N CYS A 59 -5.74 -1.36 -11.09
CA CYS A 59 -6.51 -1.31 -12.33
C CYS A 59 -6.08 -2.38 -13.34
N VAL A 60 -4.78 -2.67 -13.43
CA VAL A 60 -4.24 -3.70 -14.32
C VAL A 60 -4.61 -5.11 -13.82
N LYS A 61 -4.52 -5.39 -12.52
CA LYS A 61 -4.98 -6.66 -11.94
C LYS A 61 -6.46 -6.91 -12.24
N ASP A 62 -7.31 -5.89 -12.05
CA ASP A 62 -8.74 -5.98 -12.38
C ASP A 62 -8.97 -6.23 -13.88
N ALA A 63 -8.17 -5.60 -14.75
CA ALA A 63 -8.24 -5.82 -16.20
C ALA A 63 -7.81 -7.23 -16.61
N LEU A 64 -6.77 -7.79 -15.98
CA LEU A 64 -6.32 -9.17 -16.21
C LEU A 64 -7.39 -10.18 -15.77
N THR A 65 -8.03 -9.96 -14.62
CA THR A 65 -9.16 -10.79 -14.17
C THR A 65 -10.30 -10.79 -15.18
N ARG A 66 -10.66 -9.62 -15.73
CA ARG A 66 -11.68 -9.52 -16.80
C ARG A 66 -11.29 -10.24 -18.09
N ARG A 67 -9.99 -10.41 -18.33
CA ARG A 67 -9.42 -11.15 -19.47
C ARG A 67 -9.21 -12.63 -19.21
N LYS A 68 -9.77 -13.16 -18.10
CA LYS A 68 -9.72 -14.57 -17.72
C LYS A 68 -8.32 -15.10 -17.37
N PHE A 69 -7.39 -14.21 -16.99
CA PHE A 69 -6.17 -14.68 -16.34
C PHE A 69 -6.51 -15.26 -14.96
N SER A 70 -5.93 -16.40 -14.64
CA SER A 70 -6.05 -17.04 -13.33
C SER A 70 -5.37 -16.20 -12.24
N LYS A 71 -5.72 -16.47 -10.98
CA LYS A 71 -5.10 -15.79 -9.83
C LYS A 71 -3.59 -16.01 -9.78
N GLU A 72 -3.13 -17.21 -10.12
CA GLU A 72 -1.71 -17.59 -10.16
C GLU A 72 -0.97 -16.84 -11.27
N GLN A 73 -1.57 -16.72 -12.46
CA GLN A 73 -1.02 -15.95 -13.57
C GLN A 73 -0.89 -14.47 -13.23
N ILE A 74 -1.91 -13.89 -12.59
CA ILE A 74 -1.89 -12.48 -12.16
C ILE A 74 -0.80 -12.25 -11.11
N GLU A 75 -0.66 -13.15 -10.14
CA GLU A 75 0.38 -13.05 -9.10
C GLU A 75 1.78 -13.24 -9.70
N ALA A 76 1.94 -14.13 -10.67
CA ALA A 76 3.20 -14.34 -11.36
C ALA A 76 3.62 -13.11 -12.18
N LEU A 77 2.70 -12.49 -12.91
CA LEU A 77 2.97 -11.28 -13.70
C LEU A 77 3.14 -10.03 -12.84
N MET A 78 2.39 -9.94 -11.74
CA MET A 78 2.35 -8.76 -10.87
C MET A 78 2.38 -9.17 -9.39
N PRO A 79 3.53 -9.68 -8.91
CA PRO A 79 3.67 -10.19 -7.55
C PRO A 79 3.38 -9.09 -6.54
N ASP A 80 2.56 -9.41 -5.54
CA ASP A 80 2.30 -8.52 -4.43
C ASP A 80 3.44 -8.62 -3.41
N LYS A 81 4.49 -7.83 -3.61
CA LYS A 81 5.66 -7.78 -2.72
C LYS A 81 5.33 -7.35 -1.28
N ARG A 82 4.10 -6.91 -1.02
CA ARG A 82 3.62 -6.58 0.33
C ARG A 82 3.27 -7.81 1.16
N LYS A 83 3.06 -8.97 0.51
CA LYS A 83 2.80 -10.25 1.19
C LYS A 83 4.09 -10.89 1.71
N GLU A 84 5.23 -10.41 1.25
CA GLU A 84 6.53 -10.81 1.79
C GLU A 84 6.65 -10.29 3.24
N LYS A 85 7.16 -11.12 4.14
CA LYS A 85 7.39 -10.74 5.54
C LYS A 85 8.59 -9.79 5.63
N LEU A 86 8.40 -8.57 5.17
CA LEU A 86 9.43 -7.54 5.20
C LEU A 86 9.56 -6.95 6.61
N THR A 87 10.81 -6.81 7.04
CA THR A 87 11.19 -6.01 8.21
C THR A 87 10.80 -4.54 8.01
N ILE A 88 10.76 -3.77 9.10
CA ILE A 88 10.44 -2.33 9.04
C ILE A 88 11.42 -1.56 8.14
N GLU A 89 12.70 -1.94 8.17
CA GLU A 89 13.73 -1.31 7.34
C GLU A 89 13.56 -1.64 5.85
N GLU A 90 13.30 -2.91 5.52
CA GLU A 90 13.05 -3.33 4.13
C GLU A 90 11.80 -2.64 3.56
N ARG A 91 10.75 -2.47 4.37
CA ARG A 91 9.56 -1.70 3.98
C ARG A 91 9.91 -0.25 3.65
N ALA A 92 10.78 0.38 4.44
CA ALA A 92 11.19 1.76 4.18
C ALA A 92 12.02 1.87 2.88
N LYS A 93 12.98 0.97 2.67
CA LYS A 93 13.75 0.88 1.41
C LYS A 93 12.83 0.63 0.21
N TYR A 94 11.82 -0.22 0.38
CA TYR A 94 10.81 -0.46 -0.65
C TYR A 94 10.03 0.81 -1.01
N CYS A 95 9.55 1.56 -0.02
CA CYS A 95 8.80 2.80 -0.25
C CYS A 95 9.63 3.85 -1.02
N VAL A 96 10.93 3.97 -0.73
CA VAL A 96 11.83 4.85 -1.49
C VAL A 96 12.01 4.36 -2.92
N LYS A 97 12.22 3.05 -3.09
CA LYS A 97 12.40 2.45 -4.41
C LYS A 97 11.18 2.61 -5.30
N THR A 98 9.97 2.48 -4.77
CA THR A 98 8.74 2.66 -5.56
C THR A 98 8.40 4.12 -5.76
N GLY A 99 8.73 4.98 -4.78
CA GLY A 99 8.34 6.39 -4.79
C GLY A 99 6.83 6.60 -4.67
N ASP A 100 6.06 5.54 -4.41
CA ASP A 100 4.60 5.61 -4.30
C ASP A 100 4.17 5.87 -2.86
N LYS A 101 3.53 7.03 -2.65
CA LYS A 101 2.99 7.44 -1.36
C LYS A 101 1.95 6.47 -0.79
N TRP A 102 1.25 5.71 -1.64
CA TRP A 102 0.32 4.69 -1.17
C TRP A 102 1.01 3.48 -0.55
N ASP A 103 2.23 3.15 -0.98
CA ASP A 103 3.00 2.08 -0.35
C ASP A 103 3.35 2.46 1.10
N ILE A 104 3.67 3.74 1.38
CA ILE A 104 3.87 4.26 2.74
C ILE A 104 2.62 4.02 3.61
N PHE A 105 1.46 4.45 3.11
CA PHE A 105 0.19 4.32 3.82
C PHE A 105 -0.17 2.87 4.14
N ILE A 106 0.00 1.99 3.16
CA ILE A 106 -0.35 0.58 3.29
C ILE A 106 0.58 -0.12 4.29
N HIS A 107 1.88 0.15 4.22
CA HIS A 107 2.83 -0.41 5.18
C HIS A 107 2.61 0.12 6.59
N ALA A 108 2.31 1.41 6.77
CA ALA A 108 1.95 1.97 8.07
C ALA A 108 0.69 1.30 8.63
N ARG A 109 -0.36 1.15 7.82
CA ARG A 109 -1.58 0.45 8.23
C ARG A 109 -1.32 -1.00 8.64
N ASP A 110 -0.44 -1.69 7.93
CA ASP A 110 -0.08 -3.06 8.28
C ASP A 110 0.78 -3.16 9.56
N ILE A 111 1.60 -2.16 9.85
CA ILE A 111 2.37 -2.08 11.10
C ILE A 111 1.50 -1.67 12.31
N GLY A 112 0.41 -0.95 12.07
CA GLY A 112 -0.54 -0.51 13.08
C GLY A 112 -1.16 -1.64 13.91
N PRO A 113 -1.89 -1.29 14.98
CA PRO A 113 -2.40 -2.26 15.95
C PRO A 113 -3.35 -3.26 15.32
N LYS A 114 -3.11 -4.55 15.61
CA LYS A 114 -3.96 -5.65 15.14
C LYS A 114 -5.11 -5.97 16.10
N SER A 115 -5.07 -5.43 17.32
CA SER A 115 -6.11 -5.57 18.33
C SER A 115 -6.21 -4.32 19.18
N ASN A 116 -7.32 -4.19 19.91
CA ASN A 116 -7.55 -3.08 20.84
C ASN A 116 -6.89 -3.28 22.22
N ASN A 117 -6.01 -4.27 22.36
CA ASN A 117 -5.28 -4.50 23.60
C ASN A 117 -4.25 -3.39 23.82
N ASP A 118 -4.21 -2.82 25.02
CA ASP A 118 -3.31 -1.73 25.40
C ASP A 118 -1.83 -2.00 25.08
N LYS A 119 -1.35 -3.22 25.40
CA LYS A 119 0.03 -3.62 25.09
C LYS A 119 0.31 -3.61 23.58
N GLU A 120 -0.66 -4.06 22.78
CA GLU A 120 -0.54 -4.06 21.33
C GLU A 120 -0.59 -2.64 20.75
N ILE A 121 -1.45 -1.77 21.29
CA ILE A 121 -1.52 -0.36 20.88
C ILE A 121 -0.18 0.34 21.13
N VAL A 122 0.39 0.18 22.32
CA VAL A 122 1.68 0.77 22.68
C VAL A 122 2.82 0.22 21.80
N ALA A 123 2.87 -1.11 21.63
CA ALA A 123 3.88 -1.74 20.77
C ALA A 123 3.76 -1.29 19.31
N SER A 124 2.53 -1.13 18.80
CA SER A 124 2.27 -0.68 17.44
C SER A 124 2.65 0.79 17.23
N CYS A 125 2.34 1.66 18.19
CA CYS A 125 2.77 3.05 18.18
C CYS A 125 4.31 3.17 18.11
N SER A 126 5.01 2.33 18.87
CA SER A 126 6.48 2.24 18.83
C SER A 126 6.99 1.78 17.45
N ARG A 127 6.43 0.69 16.90
CA ARG A 127 6.78 0.19 15.56
C ARG A 127 6.52 1.22 14.45
N LEU A 128 5.39 1.94 14.52
CA LEU A 128 5.07 3.03 13.60
C LEU A 128 6.07 4.18 13.70
N SER A 129 6.52 4.52 14.90
CA SER A 129 7.56 5.52 15.12
C SER A 129 8.90 5.10 14.51
N LEU A 130 9.30 3.85 14.74
CA LEU A 130 10.49 3.29 14.11
C LEU A 130 10.40 3.30 12.58
N PHE A 131 9.24 2.94 12.02
CA PHE A 131 9.01 2.98 10.58
C PHE A 131 9.16 4.39 10.00
N ARG A 132 8.57 5.40 10.65
CA ARG A 132 8.72 6.81 10.24
C ARG A 132 10.18 7.26 10.24
N ASN A 133 10.93 6.91 11.27
CA ASN A 133 12.37 7.19 11.34
C ASN A 133 13.12 6.52 10.17
N LYS A 134 12.81 5.26 9.87
CA LYS A 134 13.43 4.55 8.73
C LYS A 134 13.06 5.14 7.37
N LEU A 135 11.84 5.63 7.19
CA LEU A 135 11.46 6.35 5.96
C LEU A 135 12.25 7.65 5.80
N GLN A 136 12.44 8.39 6.90
CA GLN A 136 13.23 9.63 6.90
C GLN A 136 14.71 9.36 6.63
N GLU A 137 15.31 8.36 7.30
CA GLU A 137 16.69 7.91 7.06
C GLU A 137 16.90 7.49 5.59
N ALA A 138 15.88 6.89 4.98
CA ALA A 138 15.91 6.48 3.58
C ALA A 138 15.66 7.64 2.58
N GLY A 139 15.42 8.87 3.07
CA GLY A 139 15.32 10.08 2.24
C GLY A 139 13.91 10.49 1.83
N ILE A 140 12.86 9.92 2.44
CA ILE A 140 11.48 10.37 2.18
C ILE A 140 11.21 11.70 2.88
N ALA A 141 10.60 12.64 2.16
CA ALA A 141 10.22 13.94 2.69
C ALA A 141 9.27 13.83 3.89
N CYS A 142 9.52 14.64 4.94
CA CYS A 142 8.73 14.63 6.17
C CYS A 142 7.22 14.85 5.91
N GLU A 143 6.86 15.69 4.94
CA GLU A 143 5.45 15.94 4.57
C GLU A 143 4.71 14.66 4.14
N LEU A 144 5.37 13.79 3.37
CA LEU A 144 4.79 12.51 2.97
C LEU A 144 4.68 11.55 4.15
N ILE A 145 5.69 11.54 5.04
CA ILE A 145 5.70 10.71 6.24
C ILE A 145 4.55 11.14 7.18
N ASP A 146 4.40 12.43 7.45
CA ASP A 146 3.35 12.95 8.32
C ASP A 146 1.95 12.73 7.74
N THR A 147 1.81 12.77 6.42
CA THR A 147 0.51 12.54 5.76
C THR A 147 0.12 11.07 5.71
N TYR A 148 1.07 10.18 5.39
CA TYR A 148 0.74 8.79 5.04
C TYR A 148 1.18 7.75 6.07
N ALA A 149 2.18 8.02 6.92
CA ALA A 149 2.67 7.07 7.91
C ALA A 149 2.23 7.38 9.35
N LYS A 150 1.75 8.60 9.61
CA LYS A 150 1.33 9.02 10.95
C LYS A 150 -0.11 8.58 11.23
N ASP A 151 -0.31 8.00 12.41
CA ASP A 151 -1.63 7.68 12.93
C ASP A 151 -1.85 8.43 14.26
N PRO A 152 -2.53 9.59 14.23
CA PRO A 152 -2.80 10.38 15.43
C PRO A 152 -3.67 9.65 16.45
N VAL A 153 -4.56 8.76 15.99
CA VAL A 153 -5.49 8.02 16.87
C VAL A 153 -4.69 7.01 17.69
N VAL A 154 -3.82 6.24 17.03
CA VAL A 154 -2.93 5.27 17.71
C VAL A 154 -1.95 5.98 18.64
N THR A 155 -1.40 7.12 18.21
CA THR A 155 -0.48 7.91 19.04
C THR A 155 -1.17 8.41 20.31
N THR A 156 -2.38 8.97 20.17
CA THR A 156 -3.16 9.48 21.31
C THR A 156 -3.55 8.38 22.28
N ALA A 157 -4.02 7.23 21.77
CA ALA A 157 -4.37 6.08 22.59
C ALA A 157 -3.15 5.54 23.35
N SER A 158 -2.02 5.36 22.66
CA SER A 158 -0.77 4.92 23.29
C SER A 158 -0.31 5.84 24.42
N ASN A 159 -0.35 7.16 24.19
CA ASN A 159 0.06 8.14 25.21
C ASN A 159 -0.85 8.08 26.45
N LYS A 160 -2.16 7.90 26.24
CA LYS A 160 -3.12 7.75 27.34
C LYS A 160 -2.82 6.50 28.17
N ILE A 161 -2.63 5.36 27.53
CA ILE A 161 -2.31 4.08 28.19
C ILE A 161 -1.02 4.19 29.00
N GLN A 162 0.04 4.74 28.40
CA GLN A 162 1.33 4.89 29.09
C GLN A 162 1.23 5.82 30.31
N LYS A 163 0.44 6.88 30.22
CA LYS A 163 0.17 7.78 31.35
C LYS A 163 -0.54 7.03 32.49
N GLU A 164 -1.60 6.29 32.17
CA GLU A 164 -2.35 5.49 33.16
C GLU A 164 -1.45 4.47 33.88
N TRP A 165 -0.59 3.77 33.14
CA TRP A 165 0.38 2.84 33.74
C TRP A 165 1.38 3.55 34.66
N THR A 166 1.84 4.74 34.27
CA THR A 166 2.78 5.54 35.08
C THR A 166 2.12 5.99 36.38
N ASP A 167 0.88 6.50 36.30
CA ASP A 167 0.11 6.96 37.46
C ASP A 167 -0.19 5.81 38.43
N GLN A 168 -0.56 4.63 37.92
CA GLN A 168 -0.76 3.42 38.73
C GLN A 168 0.52 2.98 39.43
N ASN A 169 1.65 2.98 38.74
CA ASN A 169 2.94 2.63 39.33
C ASN A 169 3.35 3.61 40.44
N LEU A 170 3.13 4.91 40.23
CA LEU A 170 3.37 5.93 41.26
C LEU A 170 2.47 5.74 42.48
N ALA A 171 1.19 5.47 42.29
CA ALA A 171 0.26 5.19 43.39
C ALA A 171 0.68 3.93 44.18
N ASN A 172 1.02 2.85 43.47
CA ASN A 172 1.47 1.61 44.09
C ASN A 172 2.78 1.78 44.88
N ASN A 173 3.71 2.60 44.38
CA ASN A 173 4.96 2.87 45.08
C ASN A 173 4.76 3.76 46.32
N ARG A 174 3.77 4.67 46.30
CA ARG A 174 3.40 5.49 47.47
C ARG A 174 2.72 4.69 48.58
N LEU A 175 2.04 3.59 48.26
CA LEU A 175 1.40 2.70 49.23
C LEU A 175 2.37 1.70 49.88
N LYS A 176 3.58 1.56 49.33
CA LYS A 176 4.61 0.62 49.80
C LYS A 176 5.69 1.28 50.68
N ASN A 177 5.69 2.61 50.75
CA ASN A 177 6.59 3.42 51.58
C ASN A 177 5.80 4.02 52.74
#